data_AF-A0A2H5NN19-F1
#
_entry.id   AF-A0A2H5NN19-F1
#
_cell.length_a   1.000
_cell.length_b   1.000
_cell.length_c   1.000
_cell.angle_alpha   90.00
_cell.angle_beta   90.00
_cell.angle_gamma   90.00
#
_symmetry.space_group_name_H-M   'P 1'
#
loop_
_entity.id
_entity.type
_entity.pdbx_description
1 polymer ?
#
loop_
_entity_poly.entity_id
_entity_poly.type
_entity_poly.pdbx_seq_one_letter_code
_entity_poly.pdbx_strand_id
1 'polypeptide(L)'
;MSRCGTHGAGRSKESKFAYAWVGNSESQCPGQCAWPFHQPIYGPQTTPLVAPNGDVGVDGMVINLATVLAGTVTNPFNNGYYQGSSDAPLEAVSACTGIFGKGSYPGYPGEVLVDKTSGASYNAIGENGRKYLLPAMWDPKTTTCKALV
;
A
#
# COMPACT_ATOMS: atom_id res chain seq x y z
N MET A 1 14.78 7.79 9.40
CA MET A 1 13.68 7.99 8.43
C MET A 1 13.38 6.64 7.81
N SER A 2 12.30 5.99 8.23
CA SER A 2 11.91 4.68 7.71
C SER A 2 10.86 4.87 6.63
N ARG A 3 11.26 4.74 5.35
CA ARG A 3 10.36 4.78 4.20
C ARG A 3 10.33 3.42 3.54
N CYS A 4 9.13 2.88 3.34
CA CYS A 4 8.92 1.57 2.71
C CYS A 4 9.06 1.61 1.19
N GLY A 5 8.88 2.80 0.62
CA GLY A 5 9.07 3.09 -0.80
C GLY A 5 8.93 4.59 -1.07
N THR A 6 9.25 4.98 -2.29
CA THR A 6 9.05 6.33 -2.82
C THR A 6 8.89 6.24 -4.33
N HIS A 7 8.23 7.23 -4.93
CA HIS A 7 8.39 7.51 -6.35
C HIS A 7 9.03 8.87 -6.55
N GLY A 8 9.47 9.14 -7.77
CA GLY A 8 10.08 10.41 -8.15
C GLY A 8 10.31 10.49 -9.66
N ALA A 9 10.96 11.56 -10.08
CA ALA A 9 11.26 11.77 -11.49
C ALA A 9 12.74 12.08 -11.71
N GLY A 10 13.26 11.52 -12.80
CA GLY A 10 14.58 11.83 -13.33
C GLY A 10 14.49 12.54 -14.68
N ARG A 11 15.65 12.99 -15.16
CA ARG A 11 15.80 13.57 -16.49
C ARG A 11 16.97 12.89 -17.19
N SER A 12 16.71 12.28 -18.34
CA SER A 12 17.74 11.84 -19.27
C SER A 12 18.08 12.99 -20.23
N LYS A 13 19.04 12.78 -21.13
CA LYS A 13 19.37 13.76 -22.19
C LYS A 13 18.18 14.02 -23.12
N GLU A 14 17.28 13.06 -23.26
CA GLU A 14 16.23 13.05 -24.28
C GLU A 14 14.83 13.26 -23.69
N SER A 15 14.61 12.92 -22.40
CA SER A 15 13.26 12.98 -21.80
C SER A 15 13.26 13.04 -20.27
N LYS A 16 12.13 13.42 -19.69
CA LYS A 16 11.83 13.18 -18.27
C LYS A 16 11.24 11.78 -18.13
N PHE A 17 11.56 11.09 -17.04
CA PHE A 17 10.99 9.79 -16.71
C PHE A 17 10.60 9.73 -15.23
N ALA A 18 9.58 8.95 -14.92
CA ALA A 18 9.20 8.64 -13.54
C ALA A 18 9.81 7.30 -13.12
N TYR A 19 10.11 7.16 -11.84
CA TYR A 19 10.60 5.92 -11.26
C TYR A 19 9.93 5.67 -9.91
N ALA A 20 9.79 4.39 -9.56
CA ALA A 20 9.36 3.94 -8.26
C ALA A 20 10.47 3.11 -7.62
N TRP A 21 10.63 3.22 -6.31
CA TRP A 21 11.53 2.42 -5.51
C TRP A 21 10.78 1.84 -4.31
N VAL A 22 10.93 0.55 -4.10
CA VAL A 22 10.34 -0.18 -2.97
C VAL A 22 11.48 -0.87 -2.24
N GLY A 23 11.52 -0.67 -0.92
CA GLY A 23 12.48 -1.36 -0.05
C GLY A 23 12.00 -2.76 0.31
N ASN A 24 12.92 -3.62 0.74
CA ASN A 24 12.54 -4.91 1.33
C ASN A 24 11.85 -4.67 2.69
N SER A 25 10.55 -4.97 2.76
CA SER A 25 9.70 -4.74 3.94
C SER A 25 10.10 -5.54 5.18
N GLU A 26 10.78 -6.68 5.03
CA GLU A 26 11.27 -7.49 6.16
C GLU A 26 12.53 -6.90 6.79
N SER A 27 13.41 -6.29 6.00
CA SER A 27 14.61 -5.63 6.52
C SER A 27 14.37 -4.19 6.95
N GLN A 28 13.47 -3.48 6.26
CA GLN A 28 13.24 -2.05 6.46
C GLN A 28 11.98 -1.84 7.30
N CYS A 29 12.13 -1.91 8.62
CA CYS A 29 11.04 -1.68 9.59
C CYS A 29 9.78 -2.53 9.34
N PRO A 30 9.81 -3.85 9.63
CA PRO A 30 8.69 -4.77 9.43
C PRO A 30 7.34 -4.28 9.95
N GLY A 31 7.32 -3.74 11.17
CA GLY A 31 6.09 -3.23 11.78
C GLY A 31 5.52 -1.96 11.12
N GLN A 32 6.18 -1.40 10.11
CA GLN A 32 5.62 -0.34 9.29
C GLN A 32 5.43 -0.82 7.85
N CYS A 33 6.43 -1.47 7.27
CA CYS A 33 6.46 -1.80 5.85
C CYS A 33 5.83 -3.14 5.49
N ALA A 34 5.57 -3.99 6.48
CA ALA A 34 4.83 -5.24 6.31
C ALA A 34 3.52 -5.28 7.10
N TRP A 35 3.08 -4.17 7.69
CA TRP A 35 1.72 -4.08 8.24
C TRP A 35 0.69 -4.23 7.09
N PRO A 36 -0.38 -5.02 7.24
CA PRO A 36 -0.91 -5.66 8.46
C PRO A 36 -0.43 -7.10 8.72
N PHE A 37 0.58 -7.59 8.01
CA PHE A 37 1.14 -8.94 8.16
C PHE A 37 2.23 -9.05 9.23
N HIS A 38 2.69 -7.91 9.75
CA HIS A 38 3.60 -7.83 10.89
C HIS A 38 3.02 -6.92 11.99
N GLN A 39 3.39 -7.21 13.24
CA GLN A 39 3.00 -6.41 14.40
C GLN A 39 3.46 -4.95 14.24
N PRO A 40 2.58 -3.95 14.40
CA PRO A 40 2.92 -2.56 14.15
C PRO A 40 3.85 -1.98 15.21
N ILE A 41 4.73 -1.06 14.80
CA ILE A 41 5.69 -0.39 15.72
C ILE A 41 4.96 0.51 16.74
N TYR A 42 3.84 1.11 16.33
CA TYR A 42 3.03 2.00 17.14
C TYR A 42 1.54 1.72 16.94
N GLY A 43 0.70 2.12 17.90
CA GLY A 43 -0.75 1.94 17.84
C GLY A 43 -1.22 0.58 18.36
N PRO A 44 -2.48 0.20 18.09
CA PRO A 44 -3.07 -1.04 18.56
C PRO A 44 -2.26 -2.27 18.13
N GLN A 45 -1.91 -3.12 19.10
CA GLN A 45 -1.13 -4.33 18.89
C GLN A 45 -2.05 -5.50 18.52
N THR A 46 -2.78 -5.36 17.42
CA THR A 46 -3.66 -6.40 16.89
C THR A 46 -2.85 -7.56 16.32
N THR A 47 -3.42 -8.76 16.37
CA THR A 47 -2.79 -9.95 15.77
C THR A 47 -2.60 -9.72 14.27
N PRO A 48 -1.38 -9.91 13.73
CA PRO A 48 -1.14 -9.73 12.31
C PRO A 48 -1.98 -10.67 11.45
N LEU A 49 -2.31 -10.21 10.25
CA LEU A 49 -2.96 -11.03 9.24
C LEU A 49 -1.99 -12.10 8.71
N VAL A 50 -2.54 -13.19 8.18
CA VAL A 50 -1.74 -14.21 7.50
C VAL A 50 -1.45 -13.75 6.07
N ALA A 51 -0.16 -13.71 5.73
CA ALA A 51 0.36 -13.28 4.43
C ALA A 51 -0.12 -14.22 3.30
N PRO A 52 -0.79 -13.73 2.25
CA PRO A 52 -1.39 -14.58 1.21
C PRO A 52 -0.40 -15.31 0.30
N ASN A 53 0.86 -14.86 0.25
CA ASN A 53 1.93 -15.52 -0.49
C ASN A 53 2.92 -16.26 0.43
N GLY A 54 2.60 -16.37 1.73
CA GLY A 54 3.40 -17.12 2.71
C GLY A 54 4.65 -16.40 3.21
N ASP A 55 4.91 -15.18 2.75
CA ASP A 55 6.06 -14.36 3.14
C ASP A 55 5.62 -12.93 3.46
N VAL A 56 5.81 -12.55 4.72
CA VAL A 56 5.41 -11.24 5.27
C VAL A 56 6.14 -10.09 4.58
N GLY A 57 7.42 -10.27 4.23
CA GLY A 57 8.22 -9.27 3.54
C GLY A 57 7.76 -9.05 2.10
N VAL A 58 7.51 -10.13 1.36
CA VAL A 58 7.01 -10.08 -0.01
C VAL A 58 5.63 -9.45 -0.08
N ASP A 59 4.71 -9.88 0.78
CA ASP A 59 3.35 -9.32 0.79
C ASP A 59 3.35 -7.84 1.25
N GLY A 60 4.25 -7.46 2.16
CA GLY A 60 4.52 -6.06 2.47
C GLY A 60 5.06 -5.28 1.25
N MET A 61 5.99 -5.84 0.49
CA MET A 61 6.50 -5.21 -0.72
C MET A 61 5.41 -5.00 -1.77
N VAL A 62 4.47 -5.94 -1.91
CA VAL A 62 3.33 -5.81 -2.84
C VAL A 62 2.45 -4.60 -2.47
N ILE A 63 2.12 -4.44 -1.18
CA ILE A 63 1.35 -3.28 -0.69
C ILE A 63 2.09 -1.97 -1.01
N ASN A 64 3.38 -1.91 -0.72
CA ASN A 64 4.19 -0.72 -0.95
C ASN A 64 4.34 -0.42 -2.44
N LEU A 65 4.54 -1.44 -3.27
CA LEU A 65 4.60 -1.31 -4.73
C LEU A 65 3.29 -0.74 -5.28
N ALA A 66 2.15 -1.29 -4.88
CA ALA A 66 0.84 -0.78 -5.30
C ALA A 66 0.67 0.69 -4.91
N THR A 67 1.09 1.05 -3.69
CA THR A 67 1.05 2.43 -3.18
C THR A 67 1.89 3.38 -4.02
N VAL A 68 3.17 3.09 -4.22
CA VAL A 68 4.07 3.99 -4.94
C VAL A 68 3.79 4.00 -6.43
N LEU A 69 3.34 2.88 -7.02
CA LEU A 69 2.99 2.79 -8.43
C LEU A 69 1.79 3.68 -8.75
N ALA A 70 0.76 3.66 -7.90
CA ALA A 70 -0.38 4.57 -8.05
C ALA A 70 0.07 6.03 -8.02
N GLY A 71 0.89 6.42 -7.04
CA GLY A 71 1.48 7.77 -6.96
C GLY A 71 2.31 8.12 -8.19
N THR A 72 3.13 7.19 -8.68
CA THR A 72 3.96 7.37 -9.89
C THR A 72 3.09 7.66 -11.12
N VAL A 73 1.95 6.97 -11.27
CA VAL A 73 1.06 7.14 -12.42
C VAL A 73 0.21 8.41 -12.31
N THR A 74 -0.30 8.72 -11.12
CA THR A 74 -1.24 9.84 -10.93
C THR A 74 -0.55 11.17 -10.63
N ASN A 75 0.68 11.14 -10.12
CA ASN A 75 1.46 12.32 -9.72
C ASN A 75 2.97 12.17 -10.03
N PRO A 76 3.38 11.79 -11.26
CA PRO A 76 4.78 11.46 -11.59
C PRO A 76 5.78 12.59 -11.35
N PHE A 77 5.35 13.85 -11.40
CA PHE A 77 6.21 15.04 -11.36
C PHE A 77 5.82 16.04 -10.26
N ASN A 78 5.11 15.59 -9.22
CA ASN A 78 4.63 16.41 -8.10
C ASN A 78 3.74 17.61 -8.51
N ASN A 79 3.06 17.49 -9.64
CA ASN A 79 2.13 18.50 -10.17
C ASN A 79 0.86 17.86 -10.76
N GLY A 80 0.58 16.61 -10.39
CA GLY A 80 -0.59 15.84 -10.82
C GLY A 80 -1.64 15.74 -9.70
N TYR A 81 -2.01 14.51 -9.35
CA TYR A 81 -3.11 14.23 -8.42
C TYR A 81 -2.63 14.05 -6.98
N TYR A 82 -2.85 15.05 -6.14
CA TYR A 82 -2.57 15.01 -4.70
C TYR A 82 -3.38 16.06 -3.91
N GLN A 83 -3.38 15.94 -2.59
CA GLN A 83 -3.91 16.90 -1.63
C GLN A 83 -2.78 17.44 -0.73
N GLY A 84 -2.84 18.72 -0.37
CA GLY A 84 -1.87 19.37 0.51
C GLY A 84 -0.73 20.06 -0.26
N SER A 85 0.43 20.21 0.38
CA SER A 85 1.62 20.79 -0.25
C SER A 85 2.29 19.77 -1.17
N SER A 86 2.90 20.25 -2.28
CA SER A 86 3.76 19.42 -3.14
C SER A 86 4.99 18.85 -2.42
N ASP A 87 5.39 19.44 -1.29
CA ASP A 87 6.52 18.95 -0.47
C ASP A 87 6.14 17.76 0.42
N ALA A 88 4.83 17.59 0.68
CA ALA A 88 4.28 16.51 1.49
C ALA A 88 2.87 16.10 0.99
N PRO A 89 2.76 15.59 -0.24
CA PRO A 89 1.46 15.32 -0.86
C PRO A 89 0.80 14.08 -0.26
N LEU A 90 -0.51 14.18 0.01
CA LEU A 90 -1.38 13.02 0.15
C LEU A 90 -1.88 12.63 -1.24
N GLU A 91 -1.44 11.48 -1.73
CA GLU A 91 -1.70 10.99 -3.08
C GLU A 91 -2.81 9.94 -3.09
N ALA A 92 -3.13 9.41 -4.28
CA ALA A 92 -4.26 8.50 -4.50
C ALA A 92 -4.36 7.34 -3.50
N VAL A 93 -3.23 6.79 -3.06
CA VAL A 93 -3.19 5.70 -2.07
C VAL A 93 -2.75 6.17 -0.69
N SER A 94 -1.81 7.12 -0.58
CA SER A 94 -1.32 7.56 0.74
C SER A 94 -2.37 8.33 1.54
N ALA A 95 -3.37 8.93 0.88
CA ALA A 95 -4.58 9.45 1.53
C ALA A 95 -5.42 8.36 2.22
N CYS A 96 -5.26 7.09 1.80
CA CYS A 96 -6.03 5.93 2.26
C CYS A 96 -5.17 4.94 3.06
N THR A 97 -4.10 5.43 3.69
CA THR A 97 -3.13 4.60 4.40
C THR A 97 -3.83 3.66 5.40
N GLY A 98 -3.56 2.37 5.23
CA GLY A 98 -4.02 1.31 6.11
C GLY A 98 -5.47 0.84 5.93
N ILE A 99 -6.16 1.32 4.90
CA ILE A 99 -7.50 0.87 4.53
C ILE A 99 -7.36 -0.24 3.49
N PHE A 100 -7.77 -1.47 3.84
CA PHE A 100 -7.74 -2.63 2.93
C PHE A 100 -9.12 -3.26 2.71
N GLY A 101 -10.08 -3.00 3.59
CA GLY A 101 -11.46 -3.47 3.49
C GLY A 101 -12.46 -2.51 4.12
N LYS A 102 -13.74 -2.84 3.98
CA LYS A 102 -14.84 -2.09 4.61
C LYS A 102 -14.64 -1.99 6.13
N GLY A 103 -15.02 -0.85 6.71
CA GLY A 103 -14.98 -0.64 8.16
C GLY A 103 -13.57 -0.48 8.75
N SER A 104 -12.55 -0.25 7.91
CA SER A 104 -11.19 0.05 8.38
C SER A 104 -11.15 1.24 9.33
N TYR A 105 -10.29 1.17 10.35
CA TYR A 105 -9.99 2.24 11.30
C TYR A 105 -8.57 2.07 11.84
N PRO A 106 -7.97 3.04 12.54
CA PRO A 106 -6.59 2.93 13.02
C PRO A 106 -6.34 1.63 13.83
N GLY A 107 -5.44 0.77 13.32
CA GLY A 107 -5.11 -0.54 13.91
C GLY A 107 -5.96 -1.73 13.41
N TYR A 108 -6.99 -1.48 12.59
CA TYR A 108 -7.82 -2.50 11.96
C TYR A 108 -7.87 -2.30 10.44
N PRO A 109 -7.33 -3.24 9.64
CA PRO A 109 -7.22 -3.11 8.19
C PRO A 109 -8.57 -3.20 7.43
N GLY A 110 -9.67 -3.42 8.16
CA GLY A 110 -10.99 -3.63 7.58
C GLY A 110 -11.37 -5.09 7.43
N GLU A 111 -12.63 -5.31 7.02
CA GLU A 111 -13.16 -6.61 6.66
C GLU A 111 -12.54 -7.06 5.32
N VAL A 112 -11.64 -8.03 5.38
CA VAL A 112 -10.97 -8.62 4.21
C VAL A 112 -11.37 -10.08 4.04
N LEU A 113 -11.16 -10.64 2.85
CA LEU A 113 -11.44 -12.05 2.59
C LEU A 113 -10.38 -12.92 3.27
N VAL A 114 -10.78 -14.12 3.69
CA VAL A 114 -9.89 -15.11 4.31
C VAL A 114 -9.96 -16.43 3.54
N ASP A 115 -8.81 -16.99 3.19
CA ASP A 115 -8.72 -18.34 2.64
C ASP A 115 -9.01 -19.36 3.75
N LYS A 116 -10.00 -20.23 3.55
CA LYS A 116 -10.43 -21.19 4.57
C LYS A 116 -9.39 -22.29 4.86
N THR A 117 -8.47 -22.54 3.93
CA THR A 117 -7.47 -23.60 4.02
C THR A 117 -6.19 -23.09 4.65
N SER A 118 -5.67 -21.95 4.16
CA SER A 118 -4.40 -21.39 4.64
C SER A 118 -4.56 -20.33 5.73
N GLY A 119 -5.76 -19.78 5.92
CA GLY A 119 -6.00 -18.63 6.78
C GLY A 119 -5.54 -17.29 6.19
N ALA A 120 -5.00 -17.29 4.97
CA ALA A 120 -4.48 -16.11 4.29
C ALA A 120 -5.54 -15.00 4.12
N SER A 121 -5.16 -13.76 4.43
CA SER A 121 -6.02 -12.59 4.25
C SER A 121 -5.73 -11.87 2.93
N TYR A 122 -6.78 -11.53 2.17
CA TYR A 122 -6.66 -10.92 0.85
C TYR A 122 -7.88 -10.09 0.48
N ASN A 123 -7.76 -9.23 -0.53
CA ASN A 123 -8.88 -8.50 -1.12
C ASN A 123 -8.83 -8.46 -2.66
N ALA A 124 -7.80 -9.06 -3.26
CA ALA A 124 -7.63 -9.16 -4.70
C ALA A 124 -7.22 -10.58 -5.10
N ILE A 125 -7.74 -11.03 -6.23
CA ILE A 125 -7.31 -12.27 -6.91
C ILE A 125 -6.70 -11.84 -8.24
N GLY A 126 -5.39 -12.08 -8.39
CA GLY A 126 -4.66 -11.82 -9.61
C GLY A 126 -4.61 -13.04 -10.53
N GLU A 127 -3.71 -12.97 -11.50
CA GLU A 127 -3.50 -14.02 -12.48
C GLU A 127 -3.14 -15.37 -11.81
N ASN A 128 -3.59 -16.47 -12.40
CA ASN A 128 -3.39 -17.83 -11.90
C ASN A 128 -3.93 -18.06 -10.47
N GLY A 129 -4.90 -17.25 -10.03
CA GLY A 129 -5.53 -17.39 -8.71
C GLY A 129 -4.67 -16.91 -7.54
N ARG A 130 -3.55 -16.21 -7.81
CA ARG A 130 -2.71 -15.63 -6.77
C ARG A 130 -3.48 -14.58 -5.99
N LYS A 131 -3.30 -14.58 -4.67
CA LYS A 131 -4.02 -13.71 -3.75
C LYS A 131 -3.12 -12.57 -3.31
N TYR A 132 -3.71 -11.39 -3.20
CA TYR A 132 -3.02 -10.18 -2.79
C TYR A 132 -3.88 -9.36 -1.85
N LEU A 133 -3.21 -8.60 -0.99
CA LEU A 133 -3.83 -7.52 -0.24
C LEU A 133 -3.34 -6.20 -0.83
N LEU A 134 -4.26 -5.42 -1.38
CA LEU A 134 -3.98 -4.16 -2.06
C LEU A 134 -4.63 -3.00 -1.29
N PRO A 135 -3.96 -1.85 -1.16
CA PRO A 135 -4.50 -0.72 -0.43
C PRO A 135 -5.70 -0.10 -1.17
N ALA A 136 -6.60 0.52 -0.42
CA ALA A 136 -7.67 1.33 -0.99
C ALA A 136 -7.12 2.54 -1.75
N MET A 137 -7.90 3.03 -2.71
CA MET A 137 -7.62 4.28 -3.43
C MET A 137 -8.68 5.32 -3.11
N TRP A 138 -8.26 6.58 -3.07
CA TRP A 138 -9.15 7.71 -2.90
C TRP A 138 -10.02 7.91 -4.14
N ASP A 139 -11.34 7.91 -3.96
CA ASP A 139 -12.31 8.20 -5.01
C ASP A 139 -12.78 9.67 -4.90
N PRO A 140 -12.39 10.56 -5.84
CA PRO A 140 -12.80 11.96 -5.80
C PRO A 140 -14.31 12.17 -6.03
N LYS A 141 -15.03 11.18 -6.58
CA LYS A 141 -16.48 11.30 -6.81
C LYS A 141 -17.26 11.12 -5.52
N THR A 142 -16.80 10.23 -4.65
CA THR A 142 -17.47 9.92 -3.38
C THR A 142 -16.78 10.55 -2.18
N THR A 143 -15.58 11.11 -2.35
CA THR A 143 -14.77 11.69 -1.26
C THR A 143 -14.51 10.64 -0.17
N THR A 144 -14.25 9.40 -0.60
CA THR A 144 -13.99 8.27 0.29
C THR A 144 -12.90 7.36 -0.27
N CYS A 145 -12.22 6.65 0.62
CA CYS A 145 -11.32 5.56 0.24
C CYS A 145 -12.11 4.32 -0.14
N LYS A 146 -11.87 3.79 -1.34
CA LYS A 146 -12.50 2.56 -1.84
C LYS A 146 -11.52 1.41 -1.82
N ALA A 147 -11.81 0.44 -0.95
CA ALA A 147 -11.20 -0.88 -0.98
C ALA A 147 -11.82 -1.74 -2.08
N LEU A 148 -11.18 -2.87 -2.39
CA LEU A 148 -11.68 -3.84 -3.37
C LEU A 148 -12.84 -4.71 -2.85
N VAL A 149 -13.02 -4.76 -1.52
CA VAL A 149 -14.02 -5.58 -0.81
C VAL A 149 -14.70 -4.79 0.31
#